data_AF-A0AAP4V2J2-F1
#
_entry.id   AF-A0AAP4V2J2-F1
#
_cell.length_a   1.000
_cell.length_b   1.000
_cell.length_c   1.000
_cell.angle_alpha   90.00
_cell.angle_beta   90.00
_cell.angle_gamma   90.00
#
_symmetry.space_group_name_H-M   'P 1'
#
loop_
_entity.id
_entity.type
_entity.pdbx_description
1 polymer ?
#
loop_
_entity_poly.entity_id
_entity_poly.type
_entity_poly.pdbx_seq_one_letter_code
_entity_poly.pdbx_strand_id
1 'polypeptide(L)'
;MKNYLVALRVGGDMGQPDISYNDFQIIKAENKLDACKRYNQINNCSYFYGEALALVRDKVSVEKALTRRMNIKMWFNLFSTGALEGVDKKESQK
;
A
#
# COMPACT_ATOMS: atom_id res chain seq x y z
N MET A 1 -10.24 -12.04 7.02
CA MET A 1 -9.17 -11.02 7.04
C MET A 1 -8.18 -11.28 5.93
N LYS A 2 -7.69 -10.24 5.27
CA LYS A 2 -6.70 -10.30 4.18
C LYS A 2 -5.46 -9.50 4.59
N ASN A 3 -4.35 -9.77 3.92
CA ASN A 3 -3.14 -8.97 4.05
C ASN A 3 -3.16 -7.88 2.97
N TYR A 4 -2.90 -6.64 3.37
CA TYR A 4 -2.85 -5.48 2.50
C TYR A 4 -1.46 -4.88 2.54
N LEU A 5 -0.92 -4.52 1.38
CA LEU A 5 0.27 -3.70 1.29
C LEU A 5 -0.15 -2.24 1.41
N VAL A 6 0.24 -1.60 2.52
CA VAL A 6 -0.08 -0.20 2.84
C VAL A 6 1.21 0.61 2.84
N ALA A 7 1.15 1.84 2.34
CA ALA A 7 2.28 2.75 2.33
C ALA A 7 1.85 4.16 2.78
N LEU A 8 2.80 4.91 3.33
CA LEU A 8 2.65 6.34 3.54
C LEU A 8 2.59 7.04 2.18
N ARG A 9 1.45 7.65 1.85
CA ARG A 9 1.30 8.56 0.72
C ARG A 9 1.73 9.96 1.13
N VAL A 10 2.65 10.55 0.36
CA VAL A 10 3.11 11.93 0.53
C VAL A 10 2.96 12.68 -0.78
N GLY A 11 2.67 13.98 -0.72
CA GLY A 11 2.38 14.82 -1.87
C GLY A 11 0.98 14.63 -2.47
N GLY A 12 0.76 15.18 -3.65
CA GLY A 12 -0.56 15.34 -4.26
C GLY A 12 -1.33 16.59 -3.80
N ASP A 13 -0.63 17.57 -3.22
CA ASP A 13 -1.18 18.89 -2.90
C ASP A 13 -0.56 20.00 -3.77
N MET A 14 -1.03 21.24 -3.63
CA MET A 14 -0.55 22.37 -4.42
C MET A 14 0.94 22.69 -4.18
N GLY A 15 1.50 22.32 -3.02
CA GLY A 15 2.90 22.58 -2.66
C GLY A 15 3.85 21.47 -3.14
N GLN A 16 3.35 20.24 -3.20
CA GLN A 16 4.05 19.05 -3.67
C GLN A 16 3.08 18.22 -4.52
N PRO A 17 2.96 18.48 -5.83
CA PRO A 17 1.99 17.82 -6.69
C PRO A 17 2.29 16.34 -6.92
N ASP A 18 3.56 15.95 -6.80
CA ASP A 18 4.00 14.58 -7.05
C ASP A 18 3.64 13.67 -5.89
N ILE A 19 2.84 12.64 -6.19
CA ILE A 19 2.51 11.59 -5.24
C ILE A 19 3.69 10.62 -5.12
N SER A 20 4.11 10.36 -3.89
CA SER A 20 5.12 9.36 -3.56
C SER A 20 4.61 8.42 -2.46
N TYR A 21 5.12 7.20 -2.47
CA TYR A 21 4.77 6.15 -1.52
C TYR A 21 6.02 5.69 -0.78
N ASN A 22 5.98 5.74 0.55
CA ASN A 22 7.10 5.38 1.44
C ASN A 22 6.63 4.45 2.56
N ASP A 23 7.57 3.89 3.33
CA ASP A 23 7.31 3.14 4.57
C ASP A 23 6.30 2.00 4.41
N PHE A 24 6.47 1.21 3.37
CA PHE A 24 5.62 0.07 3.04
C PHE A 24 5.52 -0.95 4.20
N GLN A 25 4.29 -1.35 4.54
CA GLN A 25 3.99 -2.34 5.57
C GLN A 25 2.87 -3.28 5.12
N ILE A 26 2.94 -4.53 5.57
CA ILE A 26 1.86 -5.50 5.37
C ILE A 26 0.92 -5.44 6.58
N ILE A 27 -0.32 -5.04 6.33
CA ILE A 27 -1.35 -4.89 7.35
C ILE A 27 -2.43 -5.95 7.17
N LYS A 28 -2.68 -6.73 8.23
CA LYS A 28 -3.81 -7.67 8.28
C LYS A 28 -5.07 -6.92 8.69
N ALA A 29 -6.08 -6.93 7.83
CA ALA A 29 -7.32 -6.17 8.01
C ALA A 29 -8.53 -6.87 7.34
N GLU A 30 -9.73 -6.41 7.64
CA GLU A 30 -10.95 -6.94 7.01
C GLU A 30 -11.19 -6.37 5.61
N ASN A 31 -10.89 -5.09 5.43
CA ASN A 31 -11.09 -4.34 4.21
C ASN A 31 -10.01 -3.26 4.04
N LYS A 32 -10.02 -2.58 2.88
CA LYS A 32 -9.06 -1.53 2.53
C LYS A 32 -9.02 -0.40 3.58
N LEU A 33 -10.19 0.06 4.03
CA LEU A 33 -10.31 1.17 4.98
C LEU A 33 -9.76 0.80 6.36
N ASP A 34 -10.03 -0.42 6.84
CA ASP A 34 -9.49 -0.95 8.09
C ASP A 34 -7.95 -1.08 8.01
N ALA A 35 -7.41 -1.51 6.86
CA ALA A 35 -5.96 -1.58 6.66
C ALA A 35 -5.28 -0.20 6.78
N CYS A 36 -5.84 0.81 6.13
CA CYS A 36 -5.37 2.20 6.22
C CYS A 36 -5.44 2.73 7.67
N LYS A 37 -6.56 2.50 8.36
CA LYS A 37 -6.74 2.91 9.77
C LYS A 37 -5.68 2.29 10.68
N ARG A 38 -5.47 0.98 10.58
CA ARG A 38 -4.46 0.26 11.37
C ARG A 38 -3.06 0.75 11.10
N TYR A 39 -2.71 0.97 9.82
CA TYR A 39 -1.42 1.56 9.46
C TYR A 39 -1.20 2.91 10.14
N ASN A 40 -2.19 3.82 10.09
CA ASN A 40 -2.08 5.14 10.69
C ASN A 40 -1.92 5.06 12.21
N GLN A 41 -2.63 4.13 12.87
CA GLN A 41 -2.49 3.88 14.31
C GLN A 41 -1.09 3.36 14.67
N ILE A 42 -0.56 2.41 13.90
CA ILE A 42 0.80 1.85 14.13
C ILE A 42 1.87 2.94 14.00
N ASN A 43 1.71 3.84 13.03
CA ASN A 43 2.71 4.85 12.69
C ASN A 43 2.44 6.22 13.34
N ASN A 44 1.48 6.32 14.27
CA ASN A 44 1.08 7.57 14.93
C ASN A 44 0.81 8.73 13.94
N CYS A 45 0.21 8.44 12.80
CA CYS A 45 -0.12 9.46 11.82
C CYS A 45 -1.27 10.34 12.34
N SER A 46 -1.06 11.65 12.41
CA SER A 46 -2.09 12.61 12.84
C SER A 46 -3.24 12.76 11.82
N TYR A 47 -3.02 12.35 10.56
CA TYR A 47 -4.03 12.33 9.50
C TYR A 47 -3.98 11.02 8.71
N PHE A 48 -4.98 10.80 7.84
CA PHE A 48 -5.05 9.61 6.98
C PHE A 48 -4.03 9.68 5.84
N TYR A 49 -2.82 9.16 6.08
CA TYR A 49 -1.76 9.08 5.06
C TYR A 49 -1.43 7.66 4.59
N GLY A 50 -1.88 6.62 5.31
CA GLY A 50 -1.75 5.24 4.85
C GLY A 50 -2.68 4.95 3.68
N GLU A 51 -2.13 4.60 2.52
CA GLU A 51 -2.88 4.13 1.35
C GLU A 51 -2.62 2.64 1.12
N ALA A 52 -3.70 1.85 1.07
CA ALA A 52 -3.65 0.43 0.72
C ALA A 52 -3.57 0.27 -0.81
N LEU A 53 -2.43 -0.23 -1.28
CA LEU A 53 -2.03 -0.28 -2.69
C LEU A 53 -2.34 -1.62 -3.35
N ALA A 54 -2.23 -2.72 -2.60
CA ALA A 54 -2.43 -4.07 -3.11
C ALA A 54 -2.91 -5.05 -2.03
N LEU A 55 -3.57 -6.12 -2.46
CA LEU A 55 -3.76 -7.33 -1.67
C LEU A 55 -2.49 -8.17 -1.74
N VAL A 56 -2.05 -8.68 -0.60
CA VAL A 56 -0.89 -9.58 -0.49
C VAL A 56 -1.40 -11.01 -0.47
N ARG A 57 -1.10 -11.75 -1.54
CA ARG A 57 -1.44 -13.18 -1.69
C ARG A 57 -0.32 -14.07 -1.15
N ASP A 58 0.93 -13.68 -1.39
CA ASP A 58 2.10 -14.33 -0.82
C ASP A 58 2.87 -13.36 0.08
N LYS A 59 2.65 -13.51 1.38
CA LYS A 59 3.28 -12.67 2.40
C LYS A 59 4.81 -12.83 2.40
N VAL A 60 5.32 -14.05 2.25
CA VAL A 60 6.76 -14.33 2.38
C VAL A 60 7.53 -13.70 1.22
N SER A 61 6.99 -13.82 0.01
CA SER A 61 7.61 -13.21 -1.18
C SER A 61 7.59 -11.67 -1.11
N VAL A 62 6.48 -11.08 -0.64
CA VAL A 62 6.39 -9.63 -0.47
C VAL A 62 7.31 -9.13 0.64
N GLU A 63 7.43 -9.82 1.78
CA GLU A 63 8.36 -9.45 2.86
C GLU A 63 9.82 -9.49 2.43
N LYS A 64 10.22 -10.48 1.61
CA LYS A 64 11.57 -10.54 1.06
C LYS A 64 11.87 -9.41 0.08
N ALA A 65 10.86 -8.98 -0.68
CA ALA A 65 10.98 -7.89 -1.63
C ALA A 65 10.81 -6.51 -0.98
N LEU A 66 10.21 -6.43 0.20
CA LEU A 66 9.94 -5.16 0.88
C LEU A 66 11.24 -4.49 1.28
N THR A 67 11.44 -3.31 0.72
CA THR A 67 12.49 -2.36 1.12
C THR A 67 11.82 -1.03 1.44
N ARG A 68 12.55 -0.11 2.09
CA ARG A 68 12.04 1.24 2.39
C ARG A 68 11.52 1.99 1.16
N ARG A 69 12.03 1.67 -0.04
CA ARG A 69 11.60 2.22 -1.33
C ARG A 69 11.51 1.12 -2.38
N MET A 70 10.31 0.78 -2.80
CA MET A 70 10.10 -0.14 -3.90
C MET A 70 10.27 0.57 -5.26
N ASN A 71 11.12 0.01 -6.14
CA ASN A 71 11.23 0.48 -7.52
C ASN A 71 10.22 -0.24 -8.43
N ILE A 72 10.02 0.29 -9.64
CA ILE A 72 9.03 -0.21 -10.60
C ILE A 72 9.23 -1.68 -11.00
N LYS A 73 10.49 -2.15 -11.08
CA LYS A 73 10.79 -3.56 -11.42
C LYS A 73 10.34 -4.50 -10.30
N MET A 74 10.53 -4.09 -9.04
CA MET A 74 10.10 -4.89 -7.89
C MET A 74 8.57 -5.01 -7.84
N TRP A 75 7.87 -3.90 -8.07
CA TRP A 75 6.42 -3.90 -8.20
C TRP A 75 5.95 -4.82 -9.32
N PHE A 76 6.52 -4.66 -10.51
CA PHE A 76 6.18 -5.49 -11.68
C PHE A 76 6.38 -6.98 -11.38
N ASN A 77 7.53 -7.34 -10.79
CA ASN A 77 7.80 -8.72 -10.42
C ASN A 77 6.73 -9.28 -9.48
N LEU A 78 6.43 -8.58 -8.38
CA LEU A 78 5.44 -9.05 -7.40
C LEU A 78 4.02 -9.18 -7.96
N PHE A 79 3.62 -8.30 -8.88
CA PHE A 79 2.34 -8.44 -9.60
C PHE A 79 2.39 -9.60 -10.60
N SER A 80 3.48 -9.74 -11.36
CA SER A 80 3.62 -10.79 -12.38
C SER A 80 3.66 -12.21 -11.79
N THR A 81 4.19 -12.37 -10.57
CA THR A 81 4.17 -13.66 -9.87
C THR A 81 2.86 -13.91 -9.11
N GLY A 82 1.92 -12.96 -9.13
CA GLY A 82 0.69 -13.04 -8.35
C GLY A 82 0.87 -12.89 -6.84
N ALA A 83 2.05 -12.46 -6.37
CA ALA A 83 2.29 -12.20 -4.95
C ALA A 83 1.52 -10.98 -4.46
N LEU A 84 1.32 -9.99 -5.35
CA LEU A 84 0.42 -8.86 -5.19
C LEU A 84 -0.74 -8.92 -6.18
N GLU A 85 -1.90 -8.47 -5.71
CA GLU A 85 -3.10 -8.29 -6.52
C GLU A 85 -3.64 -6.86 -6.34
N GLY A 86 -4.11 -6.24 -7.41
CA GLY A 86 -4.65 -4.89 -7.35
C GLY A 86 -5.83 -4.83 -6.37
N VAL A 87 -5.89 -3.79 -5.54
CA VAL A 87 -7.12 -3.48 -4.80
C VAL A 87 -8.02 -2.76 -5.78
N ASP A 88 -9.09 -3.39 -6.23
CA ASP A 88 -10.04 -2.85 -7.22
C ASP A 88 -10.24 -1.33 -7.07
N LYS A 89 -9.87 -0.57 -8.11
CA LYS A 89 -10.40 0.77 -8.32
C LYS A 89 -11.81 0.62 -8.91
N LYS A 90 -12.77 0.19 -8.11
CA LYS A 90 -14.12 0.68 -8.35
C LYS A 90 -14.15 2.09 -7.76
N GLU A 91 -14.54 3.05 -8.61
CA GLU A 91 -14.68 4.49 -8.34
C GLU A 91 -13.50 5.38 -8.72
N SER A 92 -13.39 5.63 -10.03
CA SER A 92 -13.52 7.00 -10.53
C SER A 92 -14.48 6.92 -11.72
N GLN A 93 -15.80 6.94 -11.41
CA GLN A 93 -16.77 7.98 -11.82
C GLN A 93 -16.80 8.17 -13.34
N LYS A 94 -17.81 7.59 -14.02
CA LYS A 94 -19.10 8.17 -14.39
C LYS A 94 -18.99 9.16 -15.55
#